data_AF-A0A3G2R2F2-F1
#
_entry.id   AF-A0A3G2R2F2-F1
#
_cell.length_a   1.000
_cell.length_b   1.000
_cell.length_c   1.000
_cell.angle_alpha   90.00
_cell.angle_beta   90.00
_cell.angle_gamma   90.00
#
_symmetry.space_group_name_H-M   'P 1'
#
loop_
_entity.id
_entity.type
_entity.pdbx_description
1 polymer ?
#
loop_
_entity_poly.entity_id
_entity_poly.type
_entity_poly.pdbx_seq_one_letter_code
_entity_poly.pdbx_strand_id
1 'polypeptide(L)'
;MNKKILIYLIIAACMLLAGCDGGKDARPDAILPNEAIAEKDLFTLEDITKVFSEQGINLRKANEPIPQQLKLNGKTPAVFQSEYTDEDYYFIWVYDSIEDRSKTLNEYIQNYSDKVLFKGEKIKFSYGLTAKNVLIAYTLKESKKSNPGLDVLNEQNKIEETVLEKLNDIKQIIFEGQGDNWEAKIIVKYFEYYWQDKNGATHKEQYYQKYPVLRYKGNNPEKVARISYTYDGGSFSGDFLDKDGYVYGSKAAGVESRPKEDDVYTITIKWNDEEETFKMINVD
;
A
#
# COMPACT_ATOMS: atom_id res chain seq x y z
N MET A 1 -19.29 -3.04 -18.03
CA MET A 1 -18.12 -2.60 -17.25
C MET A 1 -18.20 -3.24 -15.87
N ASN A 2 -17.30 -4.17 -15.56
CA ASN A 2 -17.41 -5.04 -14.38
C ASN A 2 -17.04 -4.23 -13.12
N LYS A 3 -18.01 -3.96 -12.23
CA LYS A 3 -17.84 -3.04 -11.10
C LYS A 3 -16.80 -3.48 -10.05
N LYS A 4 -16.36 -4.74 -10.08
CA LYS A 4 -15.21 -5.22 -9.31
C LYS A 4 -13.90 -4.51 -9.69
N ILE A 5 -13.79 -3.91 -10.88
CA ILE A 5 -12.59 -3.19 -11.34
C ILE A 5 -12.48 -1.79 -10.69
N LEU A 6 -13.59 -1.20 -10.22
CA LEU A 6 -13.59 0.16 -9.67
C LEU A 6 -13.11 0.24 -8.21
N ILE A 7 -13.18 -0.87 -7.47
CA ILE A 7 -12.82 -0.93 -6.04
C ILE A 7 -11.28 -0.98 -5.83
N TYR A 8 -10.52 -1.45 -6.83
CA TYR A 8 -9.06 -1.60 -6.70
C TYR A 8 -8.24 -0.40 -7.20
N LEU A 9 -8.85 0.50 -7.98
CA LEU A 9 -8.19 1.72 -8.49
C LEU A 9 -7.87 2.77 -7.41
N ILE A 10 -8.36 2.61 -6.18
CA ILE A 10 -8.20 3.59 -5.10
C ILE A 10 -6.90 3.36 -4.29
N ILE A 11 -6.30 2.16 -4.33
CA ILE A 11 -5.03 1.86 -3.64
C ILE A 11 -3.89 2.78 -4.15
N ALA A 12 -3.96 3.16 -5.43
CA ALA A 12 -2.96 3.95 -6.14
C ALA A 12 -2.87 5.44 -5.75
N ALA A 13 -3.95 6.05 -5.23
CA ALA A 13 -3.99 7.51 -5.06
C ALA A 13 -3.35 8.01 -3.75
N CYS A 14 -3.22 7.16 -2.73
CA CYS A 14 -2.83 7.60 -1.38
C CYS A 14 -1.35 7.41 -1.03
N MET A 15 -0.60 6.60 -1.80
CA MET A 15 0.86 6.50 -1.61
C MET A 15 1.60 7.78 -2.04
N LEU A 16 0.91 8.72 -2.71
CA LEU A 16 1.41 10.05 -3.04
C LEU A 16 1.58 10.97 -1.83
N LEU A 17 1.11 10.56 -0.65
CA LEU A 17 1.15 11.38 0.56
C LEU A 17 1.73 10.62 1.74
N ALA A 18 2.80 9.84 1.57
CA ALA A 18 3.80 9.78 2.63
C ALA A 18 4.40 11.19 2.74
N GLY A 19 3.62 12.10 3.33
CA GLY A 19 4.07 13.44 3.65
C GLY A 19 5.20 13.25 4.63
N CYS A 20 6.43 13.49 4.18
CA CYS A 20 7.39 14.13 5.05
C CYS A 20 6.65 15.37 5.56
N ASP A 21 6.10 15.30 6.77
CA ASP A 21 5.58 16.47 7.43
C ASP A 21 6.80 17.36 7.65
N GLY A 22 7.04 18.26 6.70
CA GLY A 22 8.00 19.35 6.80
C GLY A 22 7.55 20.40 7.81
N GLY A 23 6.69 20.01 8.77
CA GLY A 23 6.37 20.75 9.96
C GLY A 23 7.65 21.14 10.67
N LYS A 24 7.81 22.44 10.89
CA LYS A 24 8.98 23.12 11.45
C LYS A 24 9.25 22.79 12.92
N ASP A 25 8.82 21.63 13.40
CA ASP A 25 9.03 21.13 14.76
C ASP A 25 10.27 20.23 14.86
N ALA A 26 11.28 20.51 14.03
CA ALA A 26 12.62 19.96 14.21
C ALA A 26 13.18 20.51 15.53
N ARG A 27 12.98 19.76 16.63
CA ARG A 27 13.73 19.97 17.87
C ARG A 27 15.07 19.28 17.71
N PRO A 28 16.20 20.02 17.70
CA PRO A 28 17.54 19.43 17.60
C PRO A 28 17.84 18.43 18.71
N ASP A 29 17.11 18.52 19.83
CA ASP A 29 17.31 17.72 21.05
C ASP A 29 16.22 16.67 21.27
N ALA A 30 15.39 16.35 20.28
CA ALA A 30 14.43 15.26 20.42
C ALA A 30 15.20 13.94 20.59
N ILE A 31 15.10 13.33 21.78
CA ILE A 31 15.61 11.99 22.03
C ILE A 31 14.99 11.09 20.96
N LEU A 32 15.85 10.41 20.19
CA LEU A 32 15.39 9.44 19.23
C LEU A 32 14.47 8.43 19.92
N PRO A 33 13.30 8.11 19.34
CA PRO A 33 12.63 6.88 19.72
C PRO A 33 13.66 5.75 19.62
N ASN A 34 13.66 4.81 20.56
CA ASN A 34 14.58 3.66 20.56
C ASN A 34 14.51 2.81 19.26
N GLU A 35 13.58 3.13 18.35
CA GLU A 35 13.26 2.44 17.10
C GLU A 35 13.70 3.21 15.84
N ALA A 36 14.55 4.22 15.95
CA ALA A 36 15.07 4.90 14.76
C ALA A 36 15.91 3.96 13.88
N ILE A 37 15.66 3.97 12.57
CA ILE A 37 16.37 3.14 11.60
C ILE A 37 17.85 3.51 11.58
N ALA A 38 18.72 2.53 11.78
CA ALA A 38 20.16 2.68 11.61
C ALA A 38 20.59 2.32 10.18
N GLU A 39 21.78 2.76 9.75
CA GLU A 39 22.31 2.46 8.41
C GLU A 39 22.37 0.95 8.11
N LYS A 40 22.63 0.12 9.12
CA LYS A 40 22.64 -1.35 9.00
C LYS A 40 21.28 -1.96 8.65
N ASP A 41 20.20 -1.21 8.86
CA ASP A 41 18.82 -1.66 8.63
C ASP A 41 18.34 -1.26 7.23
N LEU A 42 19.19 -0.61 6.42
CA LEU A 42 18.92 -0.26 5.02
C LEU A 42 19.06 -1.49 4.12
N PHE A 43 18.24 -1.52 3.08
CA PHE A 43 18.24 -2.64 2.15
C PHE A 43 19.36 -2.52 1.12
N THR A 44 19.97 -3.67 0.83
CA THR A 44 20.78 -3.89 -0.36
C THR A 44 19.92 -4.43 -1.49
N LEU A 45 20.46 -4.46 -2.71
CA LEU A 45 19.74 -5.07 -3.83
C LEU A 45 19.47 -6.57 -3.63
N GLU A 46 20.40 -7.27 -2.97
CA GLU A 46 20.27 -8.69 -2.65
C GLU A 46 19.07 -8.94 -1.73
N ASP A 47 18.90 -8.12 -0.68
CA ASP A 47 17.77 -8.21 0.25
C ASP A 47 16.43 -8.09 -0.49
N ILE A 48 16.30 -7.11 -1.40
CA ILE A 48 15.08 -6.89 -2.18
C ILE A 48 14.78 -8.10 -3.07
N THR A 49 15.78 -8.57 -3.83
CA THR A 49 15.59 -9.71 -4.74
C THR A 49 15.27 -11.01 -4.00
N LYS A 50 15.86 -11.21 -2.81
CA LYS A 50 15.58 -12.35 -1.95
C LYS A 50 14.13 -12.32 -1.45
N VAL A 51 13.67 -11.19 -0.91
CA VAL A 51 12.28 -11.03 -0.45
C VAL A 51 11.29 -11.27 -1.59
N PHE A 52 11.58 -10.74 -2.79
CA PHE A 52 10.75 -10.97 -3.97
C PHE A 52 10.67 -12.46 -4.33
N SER A 53 11.80 -13.16 -4.37
CA SER A 53 11.83 -14.60 -4.66
C SER A 53 11.10 -15.42 -3.60
N GLU A 54 11.23 -15.08 -2.31
CA GLU A 54 10.49 -15.72 -1.21
C GLU A 54 8.97 -15.52 -1.33
N GLN A 55 8.52 -14.42 -1.93
CA GLN A 55 7.11 -14.19 -2.28
C GLN A 55 6.74 -14.77 -3.66
N GLY A 56 7.63 -15.48 -4.33
CA GLY A 56 7.41 -16.09 -5.63
C GLY A 56 7.38 -15.09 -6.80
N ILE A 57 8.01 -13.92 -6.64
CA ILE A 57 8.31 -12.96 -7.70
C ILE A 57 9.76 -13.21 -8.13
N ASN A 58 9.96 -14.14 -9.05
CA ASN A 58 11.30 -14.53 -9.48
C ASN A 58 11.79 -13.58 -10.57
N LEU A 59 12.93 -12.94 -10.28
CA LEU A 59 13.52 -11.89 -11.09
C LEU A 59 14.87 -12.32 -11.63
N ARG A 60 15.09 -12.11 -12.93
CA ARG A 60 16.41 -12.20 -13.55
C ARG A 60 16.91 -10.82 -13.94
N LYS A 61 18.21 -10.60 -13.85
CA LYS A 61 18.80 -9.32 -14.25
C LYS A 61 18.61 -9.09 -15.75
N ALA A 62 18.12 -7.91 -16.13
CA ALA A 62 18.02 -7.52 -17.52
C ALA A 62 19.40 -7.05 -18.03
N ASN A 63 19.73 -7.40 -19.27
CA ASN A 63 20.97 -6.96 -19.93
C ASN A 63 20.77 -5.71 -20.79
N GLU A 64 19.61 -5.08 -20.69
CA GLU A 64 19.23 -3.98 -21.56
C GLU A 64 19.96 -2.68 -21.16
N PRO A 65 20.40 -1.87 -22.14
CA PRO A 65 20.93 -0.56 -21.86
C PRO A 65 19.91 0.27 -21.09
N ILE A 66 20.35 0.92 -20.01
CA ILE A 66 19.47 1.73 -19.18
C ILE A 66 19.45 3.17 -19.72
N PRO A 67 18.31 3.67 -20.22
CA PRO A 67 18.17 5.06 -20.65
C PRO A 67 18.64 6.05 -19.59
N GLN A 68 19.30 7.13 -20.01
CA GLN A 68 19.74 8.19 -19.09
C GLN A 68 18.56 8.84 -18.36
N GLN A 69 17.37 8.84 -18.97
CA GLN A 69 16.12 9.33 -18.37
C GLN A 69 15.73 8.53 -17.12
N LEU A 70 16.18 7.27 -17.00
CA LEU A 70 15.94 6.42 -15.83
C LEU A 70 16.86 6.70 -14.64
N LYS A 71 17.87 7.55 -14.83
CA LYS A 71 18.75 7.99 -13.76
C LYS A 71 18.02 9.02 -12.90
N LEU A 72 17.80 8.70 -11.64
CA LEU A 72 17.07 9.54 -10.70
C LEU A 72 18.02 10.02 -9.60
N ASN A 73 18.10 11.34 -9.40
CA ASN A 73 19.08 11.98 -8.50
C ASN A 73 20.50 11.36 -8.59
N GLY A 74 20.98 11.13 -9.81
CA GLY A 74 22.31 10.57 -10.03
C GLY A 74 22.45 9.04 -9.80
N LYS A 75 21.39 8.33 -9.40
CA LYS A 75 21.38 6.87 -9.22
C LYS A 75 20.73 6.17 -10.42
N THR A 76 21.41 5.16 -10.93
CA THR A 76 20.91 4.29 -12.00
C THR A 76 20.19 3.09 -11.37
N PRO A 77 18.98 2.72 -11.84
CA PRO A 77 18.30 1.55 -11.29
C PRO A 77 19.04 0.27 -11.67
N ALA A 78 18.90 -0.75 -10.84
CA ALA A 78 19.05 -2.12 -11.31
C ALA A 78 17.76 -2.52 -12.04
N VAL A 79 17.89 -3.03 -13.26
CA VAL A 79 16.74 -3.46 -14.06
C VAL A 79 16.67 -4.98 -14.06
N PHE A 80 15.50 -5.50 -13.72
CA PHE A 80 15.18 -6.92 -13.73
C PHE A 80 14.01 -7.17 -14.66
N GLN A 81 13.91 -8.43 -15.08
CA GLN A 81 12.83 -8.96 -15.89
C GLN A 81 12.20 -10.13 -15.14
N SER A 82 10.89 -10.31 -15.29
CA SER A 82 10.21 -11.49 -14.75
C SER A 82 10.78 -12.76 -15.36
N GLU A 83 10.95 -13.82 -14.57
CA GLU A 83 11.34 -15.12 -15.11
C GLU A 83 10.24 -15.76 -15.98
N TYR A 84 8.99 -15.35 -15.78
CA TYR A 84 7.83 -15.92 -16.45
C TYR A 84 7.48 -15.24 -17.78
N THR A 85 8.00 -14.03 -18.02
CA THR A 85 7.71 -13.27 -19.24
C THR A 85 8.83 -12.29 -19.57
N ASP A 86 9.08 -12.11 -20.86
CA ASP A 86 10.08 -11.18 -21.36
C ASP A 86 9.58 -9.74 -21.44
N GLU A 87 8.33 -9.50 -21.03
CA GLU A 87 7.65 -8.22 -21.22
C GLU A 87 7.48 -7.42 -19.92
N ASP A 88 7.68 -8.05 -18.76
CA ASP A 88 7.55 -7.40 -17.45
C ASP A 88 8.92 -7.02 -16.90
N TYR A 89 9.07 -5.75 -16.52
CA TYR A 89 10.32 -5.18 -16.05
C TYR A 89 10.15 -4.51 -14.69
N TYR A 90 11.20 -4.61 -13.89
CA TYR A 90 11.30 -4.05 -12.54
C TYR A 90 12.53 -3.17 -12.47
N PHE A 91 12.36 -1.98 -11.90
CA PHE A 91 13.36 -0.94 -11.82
C PHE A 91 13.56 -0.62 -10.34
N ILE A 92 14.73 -0.97 -9.81
CA ILE A 92 15.03 -0.90 -8.38
C ILE A 92 16.17 0.09 -8.17
N TRP A 93 15.88 1.23 -7.54
CA TRP A 93 16.88 2.19 -7.11
C TRP A 93 17.16 1.98 -5.62
N VAL A 94 18.39 1.59 -5.30
CA VAL A 94 18.88 1.48 -3.92
C VAL A 94 19.76 2.71 -3.64
N TYR A 95 19.38 3.50 -2.66
CA TYR A 95 20.07 4.72 -2.26
C TYR A 95 20.94 4.47 -1.03
N ASP A 96 21.90 5.37 -0.80
CA ASP A 96 22.80 5.27 0.35
C ASP A 96 22.09 5.70 1.64
N SER A 97 20.97 6.44 1.52
CA SER A 97 20.17 6.91 2.66
C SER A 97 18.67 7.01 2.32
N ILE A 98 17.84 7.04 3.36
CA ILE A 98 16.40 7.32 3.28
C ILE A 98 16.14 8.75 2.78
N GLU A 99 17.01 9.70 3.16
CA GLU A 99 16.99 11.11 2.74
C GLU A 99 17.14 11.25 1.22
N ASP A 100 18.12 10.56 0.63
CA ASP A 100 18.39 10.62 -0.81
C ASP A 100 17.24 10.03 -1.63
N ARG A 101 16.68 8.92 -1.14
CA ARG A 101 15.49 8.29 -1.72
C ARG A 101 14.26 9.21 -1.65
N SER A 102 14.06 9.90 -0.51
CA SER A 102 12.93 10.83 -0.30
C SER A 102 12.97 12.03 -1.27
N LYS A 103 14.15 12.65 -1.46
CA LYS A 103 14.34 13.73 -2.46
C LYS A 103 13.96 13.28 -3.86
N THR A 104 14.25 12.02 -4.17
CA THR A 104 14.10 11.44 -5.49
C THR A 104 12.66 11.05 -5.83
N LEU A 105 11.86 10.68 -4.83
CA LEU A 105 10.44 10.35 -5.03
C LEU A 105 9.66 11.52 -5.65
N ASN A 106 9.96 12.76 -5.24
CA ASN A 106 9.35 13.96 -5.83
C ASN A 106 9.73 14.11 -7.31
N GLU A 107 10.99 13.86 -7.67
CA GLU A 107 11.43 13.86 -9.07
C GLU A 107 10.72 12.77 -9.88
N TYR A 108 10.56 11.57 -9.31
CA TYR A 108 9.82 10.48 -9.93
C TYR A 108 8.38 10.91 -10.25
N ILE A 109 7.64 11.39 -9.25
CA ILE A 109 6.22 11.80 -9.40
C ILE A 109 6.05 12.86 -10.49
N GLN A 110 6.95 13.85 -10.55
CA GLN A 110 6.83 14.96 -11.50
C GLN A 110 7.23 14.60 -12.93
N ASN A 111 8.09 13.59 -13.12
CA ASN A 111 8.73 13.35 -14.41
C ASN A 111 8.28 12.08 -15.15
N TYR A 112 7.60 11.13 -14.50
CA TYR A 112 7.52 9.75 -15.00
C TYR A 112 6.23 9.29 -15.68
N SER A 113 5.17 10.11 -15.79
CA SER A 113 3.90 9.58 -16.28
C SER A 113 3.92 9.13 -17.75
N ASP A 114 4.72 9.73 -18.65
CA ASP A 114 4.66 9.39 -20.10
C ASP A 114 5.94 9.65 -20.94
N LYS A 115 7.07 9.96 -20.30
CA LYS A 115 8.25 10.56 -20.97
C LYS A 115 9.43 9.63 -21.21
N VAL A 116 9.42 8.43 -20.64
CA VAL A 116 10.56 7.51 -20.70
C VAL A 116 10.42 6.55 -21.86
N LEU A 117 11.47 6.45 -22.69
CA LEU A 117 11.62 5.42 -23.69
C LEU A 117 12.53 4.31 -23.16
N PHE A 118 12.08 3.07 -23.20
CA PHE A 118 12.86 1.89 -22.87
C PHE A 118 12.67 0.86 -23.98
N LYS A 119 13.76 0.32 -24.51
CA LYS A 119 13.75 -0.56 -25.70
C LYS A 119 13.03 0.06 -26.91
N GLY A 120 13.09 1.39 -27.05
CA GLY A 120 12.44 2.12 -28.14
C GLY A 120 10.93 2.32 -27.97
N GLU A 121 10.33 1.83 -26.87
CA GLU A 121 8.92 1.97 -26.57
C GLU A 121 8.70 2.93 -25.40
N LYS A 122 7.58 3.67 -25.44
CA LYS A 122 7.14 4.44 -24.27
C LYS A 122 6.66 3.46 -23.21
N ILE A 123 7.24 3.54 -22.03
CA ILE A 123 6.84 2.70 -20.91
C ILE A 123 5.94 3.47 -19.96
N LYS A 124 4.88 2.79 -19.50
CA LYS A 124 4.01 3.27 -18.43
C LYS A 124 4.41 2.56 -17.15
N PHE A 125 4.97 3.30 -16.22
CA PHE A 125 5.35 2.76 -14.93
C PHE A 125 4.14 2.60 -14.00
N SER A 126 4.30 1.69 -13.04
CA SER A 126 3.55 1.69 -11.79
C SER A 126 3.75 2.99 -11.02
N TYR A 127 3.00 3.14 -9.94
CA TYR A 127 3.40 4.09 -8.90
C TYR A 127 4.72 3.63 -8.28
N GLY A 128 5.52 4.60 -7.83
CA GLY A 128 6.78 4.31 -7.15
C GLY A 128 6.49 3.75 -5.77
N LEU A 129 6.86 2.50 -5.54
CA LEU A 129 6.76 1.84 -4.25
C LEU A 129 8.04 2.09 -3.47
N THR A 130 7.94 2.49 -2.21
CA THR A 130 9.11 2.81 -1.38
C THR A 130 9.22 1.87 -0.19
N ALA A 131 10.45 1.52 0.16
CA ALA A 131 10.76 0.88 1.43
C ALA A 131 12.15 1.34 1.90
N LYS A 132 12.21 2.06 3.02
CA LYS A 132 13.44 2.66 3.56
C LYS A 132 14.23 3.43 2.48
N ASN A 133 15.45 2.98 2.15
CA ASN A 133 16.34 3.56 1.15
C ASN A 133 16.07 3.08 -0.28
N VAL A 134 14.94 2.43 -0.56
CA VAL A 134 14.65 1.84 -1.87
C VAL A 134 13.41 2.48 -2.52
N LEU A 135 13.51 2.72 -3.82
CA LEU A 135 12.40 3.01 -4.72
C LEU A 135 12.28 1.89 -5.75
N ILE A 136 11.08 1.36 -5.92
CA ILE A 136 10.74 0.28 -6.85
C ILE A 136 9.66 0.78 -7.79
N ALA A 137 9.87 0.64 -9.08
CA ALA A 137 8.85 0.81 -10.10
C ALA A 137 8.84 -0.40 -11.02
N TYR A 138 7.71 -0.67 -11.67
CA TYR A 138 7.61 -1.80 -12.59
C TYR A 138 6.70 -1.47 -13.77
N THR A 139 6.82 -2.25 -14.83
CA THR A 139 5.95 -2.22 -16.00
C THR A 139 5.42 -3.62 -16.21
N LEU A 140 4.10 -3.79 -16.18
CA LEU A 140 3.45 -5.06 -16.49
C LEU A 140 2.76 -4.93 -17.85
N LYS A 141 3.00 -5.89 -18.74
CA LYS A 141 2.28 -5.95 -20.02
C LYS A 141 1.03 -6.80 -19.86
N GLU A 142 -0.09 -6.31 -20.40
CA GLU A 142 -1.32 -7.10 -20.42
C GLU A 142 -1.09 -8.43 -21.15
N SER A 143 -1.37 -9.53 -20.46
CA SER A 143 -1.26 -10.87 -21.03
C SER A 143 -2.24 -11.01 -22.19
N LYS A 144 -1.95 -11.83 -23.21
CA LYS A 144 -2.94 -12.12 -24.28
C LYS A 144 -4.01 -13.14 -23.85
N LYS A 145 -4.13 -13.45 -22.55
CA LYS A 145 -5.04 -14.48 -22.03
C LYS A 145 -6.48 -13.97 -21.96
N SER A 146 -7.41 -14.88 -21.64
CA SER A 146 -8.86 -14.63 -21.65
C SER A 146 -9.36 -13.56 -20.68
N ASN A 147 -8.56 -13.14 -19.68
CA ASN A 147 -8.91 -12.06 -18.76
C ASN A 147 -7.68 -11.19 -18.41
N PRO A 148 -7.18 -10.41 -19.38
CA PRO A 148 -5.87 -9.75 -19.31
C PRO A 148 -5.76 -8.77 -18.14
N GLY A 149 -6.84 -8.03 -17.86
CA GLY A 149 -6.85 -7.05 -16.77
C GLY A 149 -6.84 -7.66 -15.36
N LEU A 150 -7.34 -8.89 -15.18
CA LEU A 150 -7.32 -9.53 -13.87
C LEU A 150 -5.93 -10.08 -13.53
N ASP A 151 -5.22 -10.63 -14.53
CA ASP A 151 -3.86 -11.15 -14.34
C ASP A 151 -2.90 -10.02 -13.95
N VAL A 152 -2.94 -8.89 -14.67
CA VAL A 152 -2.12 -7.70 -14.36
C VAL A 152 -2.43 -7.17 -12.95
N LEU A 153 -3.71 -7.12 -12.58
CA LEU A 153 -4.12 -6.66 -11.26
C LEU A 153 -3.62 -7.58 -10.14
N ASN A 154 -3.69 -8.89 -10.33
CA ASN A 154 -3.21 -9.86 -9.34
C ASN A 154 -1.70 -9.75 -9.14
N GLU A 155 -0.93 -9.59 -10.23
CA GLU A 155 0.52 -9.42 -10.14
C GLU A 155 0.88 -8.08 -9.49
N GLN A 156 0.20 -6.99 -9.87
CA GLN A 156 0.34 -5.70 -9.20
C GLN A 156 0.08 -5.81 -7.68
N ASN A 157 -1.02 -6.44 -7.28
CA ASN A 157 -1.34 -6.61 -5.85
C ASN A 157 -0.25 -7.40 -5.14
N LYS A 158 0.26 -8.46 -5.76
CA LYS A 158 1.33 -9.28 -5.19
C LYS A 158 2.62 -8.50 -4.99
N ILE A 159 2.99 -7.64 -5.94
CA ILE A 159 4.17 -6.76 -5.84
C ILE A 159 3.95 -5.74 -4.71
N GLU A 160 2.80 -5.06 -4.70
CA GLU A 160 2.46 -4.07 -3.67
C GLU A 160 2.45 -4.68 -2.26
N GLU A 161 1.81 -5.84 -2.09
CA GLU A 161 1.80 -6.59 -0.83
C GLU A 161 3.21 -7.03 -0.42
N THR A 162 4.06 -7.44 -1.37
CA THR A 162 5.46 -7.77 -1.06
C THR A 162 6.22 -6.56 -0.51
N VAL A 163 6.10 -5.40 -1.16
CA VAL A 163 6.82 -4.19 -0.71
C VAL A 163 6.24 -3.69 0.62
N LEU A 164 4.92 -3.65 0.75
CA LEU A 164 4.26 -3.14 1.95
C LEU A 164 4.44 -4.10 3.13
N GLU A 165 4.12 -5.39 2.97
CA GLU A 165 4.09 -6.33 4.09
C GLU A 165 5.46 -6.90 4.44
N LYS A 166 6.36 -7.09 3.47
CA LYS A 166 7.66 -7.73 3.73
C LYS A 166 8.80 -6.74 3.85
N LEU A 167 8.84 -5.72 3.00
CA LEU A 167 9.94 -4.73 3.06
C LEU A 167 9.69 -3.62 4.08
N ASN A 168 8.44 -3.18 4.25
CA ASN A 168 8.09 -2.18 5.25
C ASN A 168 7.61 -2.76 6.60
N ASP A 169 7.57 -4.09 6.73
CA ASP A 169 7.16 -4.78 7.97
C ASP A 169 5.80 -4.26 8.49
N ILE A 170 4.77 -4.33 7.65
CA ILE A 170 3.43 -3.87 8.04
C ILE A 170 2.97 -4.62 9.28
N LYS A 171 2.56 -3.83 10.26
CA LYS A 171 1.84 -4.24 11.46
C LYS A 171 0.34 -4.15 11.23
N GLN A 172 -0.41 -4.91 12.00
CA GLN A 172 -1.87 -4.93 11.95
C GLN A 172 -2.45 -4.65 13.33
N ILE A 173 -3.58 -3.93 13.38
CA ILE A 173 -4.47 -3.83 14.53
C ILE A 173 -5.87 -4.22 14.05
N ILE A 174 -6.54 -5.10 14.78
CA ILE A 174 -7.91 -5.51 14.47
C ILE A 174 -8.86 -5.01 15.55
N PHE A 175 -9.83 -4.18 15.15
CA PHE A 175 -10.95 -3.82 16.02
C PHE A 175 -12.15 -4.68 15.67
N GLU A 176 -12.69 -5.42 16.64
CA GLU A 176 -13.87 -6.26 16.44
C GLU A 176 -15.01 -5.85 17.36
N GLY A 177 -16.23 -6.03 16.86
CA GLY A 177 -17.44 -5.83 17.62
C GLY A 177 -18.60 -6.58 16.99
N GLN A 178 -19.64 -6.78 17.77
CA GLN A 178 -20.86 -7.43 17.32
C GLN A 178 -22.06 -6.75 17.97
N GLY A 179 -23.17 -6.71 17.24
CA GLY A 179 -24.48 -6.53 17.83
C GLY A 179 -25.37 -7.73 17.50
N ASP A 180 -26.68 -7.52 17.47
CA ASP A 180 -27.65 -8.59 17.37
C ASP A 180 -27.61 -9.28 16.00
N ASN A 181 -27.51 -8.52 14.91
CA ASN A 181 -27.60 -9.04 13.55
C ASN A 181 -26.27 -8.98 12.79
N TRP A 182 -25.28 -8.23 13.29
CA TRP A 182 -24.03 -8.00 12.58
C TRP A 182 -22.80 -8.27 13.44
N GLU A 183 -21.77 -8.76 12.77
CA GLU A 183 -20.38 -8.68 13.22
C GLU A 183 -19.64 -7.70 12.33
N ALA A 184 -18.76 -6.90 12.92
CA ALA A 184 -17.90 -5.99 12.18
C ALA A 184 -16.46 -6.10 12.65
N LYS A 185 -15.55 -5.96 11.70
CA LYS A 185 -14.12 -5.83 11.93
C LYS A 185 -13.61 -4.60 11.19
N ILE A 186 -12.78 -3.79 11.84
CA ILE A 186 -11.94 -2.81 11.17
C ILE A 186 -10.51 -3.30 11.24
N ILE A 187 -9.94 -3.60 10.08
CA ILE A 187 -8.53 -4.01 9.98
C ILE A 187 -7.71 -2.77 9.62
N VAL A 188 -6.75 -2.44 10.47
CA VAL A 188 -5.80 -1.35 10.28
C VAL A 188 -4.44 -1.95 9.99
N LYS A 189 -3.97 -1.83 8.73
CA LYS A 189 -2.60 -2.18 8.34
C LYS A 189 -1.75 -0.92 8.35
N TYR A 190 -0.57 -0.94 8.96
CA TYR A 190 0.29 0.23 9.05
C TYR A 190 1.77 -0.12 9.13
N PHE A 191 2.62 0.82 8.71
CA PHE A 191 4.01 0.87 9.14
C PHE A 191 4.32 2.29 9.60
N GLU A 192 5.26 2.40 10.54
CA GLU A 192 5.77 3.68 11.01
C GLU A 192 7.23 3.46 11.41
N TYR A 193 8.11 4.32 10.94
CA TYR A 193 9.50 4.33 11.38
C TYR A 193 10.07 5.74 11.38
N TYR A 194 11.10 5.92 12.20
CA TYR A 194 11.82 7.19 12.34
C TYR A 194 13.22 7.05 11.76
N TRP A 195 13.77 8.14 11.21
CA TRP A 195 15.13 8.17 10.69
C TRP A 195 15.74 9.55 10.90
N GLN A 196 17.08 9.66 10.97
CA GLN A 196 17.77 10.96 11.04
C GLN A 196 18.36 11.34 9.70
N ASP A 197 18.22 12.61 9.33
CA ASP A 197 18.99 13.16 8.23
C ASP A 197 20.43 13.47 8.66
N LYS A 198 21.26 13.84 7.69
CA LYS A 198 22.67 14.21 7.90
C LYS A 198 22.89 15.40 8.86
N ASN A 199 21.86 16.20 9.13
CA ASN A 199 21.91 17.31 10.08
C ASN A 199 21.46 16.90 11.49
N GLY A 200 21.13 15.61 11.70
CA GLY A 200 20.60 15.08 12.95
C GLY A 200 19.10 15.34 13.16
N ALA A 201 18.39 15.90 12.18
CA ALA A 201 16.95 16.12 12.31
C ALA A 201 16.22 14.78 12.18
N THR A 202 15.28 14.52 13.08
CA THR A 202 14.46 13.30 13.08
C THR A 202 13.26 13.47 12.17
N HIS A 203 13.08 12.51 11.27
CA HIS A 203 11.99 12.41 10.32
C HIS A 203 11.16 11.17 10.61
N LYS A 204 9.92 11.19 10.13
CA LYS A 204 8.99 10.07 10.25
C LYS A 204 8.46 9.69 8.89
N GLU A 205 8.45 8.40 8.58
CA GLU A 205 7.72 7.86 7.44
C GLU A 205 6.68 6.89 7.95
N GLN A 206 5.47 7.02 7.43
CA GLN A 206 4.33 6.24 7.89
C GLN A 206 3.40 5.93 6.72
N TYR A 207 2.70 4.83 6.86
CA TYR A 207 1.58 4.43 6.04
C TYR A 207 0.53 3.81 6.95
N TYR A 208 -0.74 4.09 6.69
CA TYR A 208 -1.79 3.24 7.20
C TYR A 208 -2.92 3.11 6.19
N GLN A 209 -3.61 1.97 6.30
CA GLN A 209 -4.79 1.63 5.54
C GLN A 209 -5.81 1.00 6.47
N LYS A 210 -7.04 1.50 6.42
CA LYS A 210 -8.19 0.94 7.12
C LYS A 210 -9.11 0.31 6.10
N TYR A 211 -9.67 -0.86 6.41
CA TYR A 211 -10.80 -1.39 5.66
C TYR A 211 -11.75 -2.15 6.59
N PRO A 212 -13.06 -1.86 6.51
CA PRO A 212 -14.07 -2.55 7.30
C PRO A 212 -14.49 -3.86 6.61
N VAL A 213 -14.79 -4.87 7.43
CA VAL A 213 -15.38 -6.14 7.02
C VAL A 213 -16.62 -6.36 7.87
N LEU A 214 -17.77 -6.52 7.23
CA LEU A 214 -19.04 -6.77 7.91
C LEU A 214 -19.53 -8.16 7.57
N ARG A 215 -20.14 -8.84 8.54
CA ARG A 215 -20.79 -10.13 8.35
C ARG A 215 -22.18 -10.10 8.95
N TYR A 216 -23.19 -10.43 8.14
CA TYR A 216 -24.54 -10.64 8.64
C TYR A 216 -24.65 -11.99 9.33
N LYS A 217 -25.22 -12.00 10.53
CA LYS A 217 -25.39 -13.21 11.36
C LYS A 217 -26.67 -13.97 11.07
N GLY A 218 -27.64 -13.37 10.37
CA GLY A 218 -28.91 -14.00 10.08
C GLY A 218 -28.82 -15.09 9.01
N ASN A 219 -29.75 -16.05 9.05
CA ASN A 219 -29.72 -17.26 8.21
C ASN A 219 -30.05 -17.03 6.73
N ASN A 220 -30.46 -15.83 6.33
CA ASN A 220 -30.91 -15.52 4.96
C ASN A 220 -30.23 -14.23 4.45
N PRO A 221 -28.89 -14.22 4.25
CA PRO A 221 -28.16 -13.04 3.80
C PRO A 221 -28.65 -12.50 2.45
N GLU A 222 -29.21 -13.36 1.59
CA GLU A 222 -29.79 -12.99 0.30
C GLU A 222 -31.05 -12.12 0.40
N LYS A 223 -31.71 -12.10 1.57
CA LYS A 223 -32.86 -11.24 1.86
C LYS A 223 -32.46 -9.89 2.44
N VAL A 224 -31.19 -9.72 2.81
CA VAL A 224 -30.67 -8.42 3.21
C VAL A 224 -30.52 -7.60 1.93
N ALA A 225 -31.31 -6.53 1.82
CA ALA A 225 -31.20 -5.62 0.69
C ALA A 225 -29.89 -4.83 0.77
N ARG A 226 -29.84 -3.76 -0.02
CA ARG A 226 -28.68 -2.88 -0.06
C ARG A 226 -28.38 -2.30 1.34
N ILE A 227 -27.15 -2.45 1.81
CA ILE A 227 -26.75 -1.95 3.13
C ILE A 227 -26.00 -0.62 3.03
N SER A 228 -26.00 0.13 4.12
CA SER A 228 -25.11 1.27 4.33
C SER A 228 -24.54 1.21 5.74
N TYR A 229 -23.33 1.75 5.92
CA TYR A 229 -22.71 1.79 7.23
C TYR A 229 -21.84 3.03 7.40
N THR A 230 -21.69 3.46 8.65
CA THR A 230 -20.81 4.57 9.05
C THR A 230 -19.96 4.12 10.22
N TYR A 231 -18.68 4.49 10.21
CA TYR A 231 -17.76 4.25 11.31
C TYR A 231 -16.82 5.46 11.49
N ASP A 232 -16.13 5.52 12.62
CA ASP A 232 -15.14 6.56 12.89
C ASP A 232 -13.98 6.45 11.88
N GLY A 233 -14.04 7.20 10.79
CA GLY A 233 -13.07 7.14 9.68
C GLY A 233 -13.68 6.88 8.31
N GLY A 234 -14.99 6.69 8.19
CA GLY A 234 -15.63 6.62 6.88
C GLY A 234 -17.12 6.28 6.90
N SER A 235 -17.74 6.46 5.74
CA SER A 235 -19.10 6.02 5.48
C SER A 235 -19.15 5.32 4.14
N PHE A 236 -19.96 4.27 4.05
CA PHE A 236 -20.29 3.65 2.78
C PHE A 236 -21.80 3.56 2.63
N SER A 237 -22.27 3.82 1.41
CA SER A 237 -23.66 3.62 1.06
C SER A 237 -23.77 2.69 -0.13
N GLY A 238 -24.50 1.61 0.08
CA GLY A 238 -25.10 0.91 -1.01
C GLY A 238 -24.43 -0.39 -1.43
N ASP A 239 -23.90 -1.14 -0.47
CA ASP A 239 -23.25 -2.43 -0.67
C ASP A 239 -24.26 -3.59 -0.69
N PHE A 240 -23.81 -4.71 -1.24
CA PHE A 240 -24.55 -5.98 -1.24
C PHE A 240 -23.69 -7.05 -0.57
N LEU A 241 -24.34 -7.93 0.17
CA LEU A 241 -23.68 -9.08 0.78
C LEU A 241 -23.28 -10.07 -0.32
N ASP A 242 -22.14 -10.74 -0.12
CA ASP A 242 -21.85 -11.94 -0.87
C ASP A 242 -22.71 -13.13 -0.40
N LYS A 243 -22.56 -14.27 -1.07
CA LYS A 243 -23.31 -15.51 -0.76
C LYS A 243 -23.07 -16.03 0.67
N ASP A 244 -21.98 -15.62 1.30
CA ASP A 244 -21.55 -16.06 2.62
C ASP A 244 -21.92 -15.00 3.68
N GLY A 245 -22.62 -13.92 3.29
CA GLY A 245 -23.12 -12.87 4.16
C GLY A 245 -22.13 -11.76 4.46
N TYR A 246 -21.04 -11.63 3.68
CA TYR A 246 -20.00 -10.64 3.92
C TYR A 246 -20.11 -9.40 3.04
N VAL A 247 -19.69 -8.27 3.60
CA VAL A 247 -19.38 -7.05 2.87
C VAL A 247 -17.95 -6.63 3.19
N TYR A 248 -17.17 -6.39 2.14
CA TYR A 248 -15.81 -5.90 2.23
C TYR A 248 -15.80 -4.44 1.80
N GLY A 249 -15.60 -3.55 2.76
CA GLY A 249 -15.54 -2.12 2.48
C GLY A 249 -14.31 -1.74 1.68
N SER A 250 -14.41 -0.58 1.04
CA SER A 250 -13.28 0.01 0.34
C SER A 250 -12.11 0.26 1.28
N LYS A 251 -10.90 0.01 0.79
CA LYS A 251 -9.67 0.38 1.47
C LYS A 251 -9.53 1.89 1.48
N ALA A 252 -9.48 2.49 2.67
CA ALA A 252 -9.19 3.89 2.87
C ALA A 252 -7.74 4.02 3.39
N ALA A 253 -6.87 4.61 2.58
CA ALA A 253 -5.53 4.99 3.01
C ALA A 253 -5.52 6.48 3.34
N GLY A 254 -4.75 6.87 4.35
CA GLY A 254 -4.69 8.27 4.78
C GLY A 254 -3.33 8.64 5.34
N VAL A 255 -3.21 9.90 5.74
CA VAL A 255 -1.98 10.54 6.24
C VAL A 255 -2.10 10.99 7.69
N GLU A 256 -3.26 10.77 8.30
CA GLU A 256 -3.51 11.09 9.70
C GLU A 256 -2.65 10.21 10.62
N SER A 257 -2.69 10.49 11.91
CA SER A 257 -2.02 9.62 12.88
C SER A 257 -2.63 8.21 12.83
N ARG A 258 -1.78 7.20 12.94
CA ARG A 258 -2.26 5.81 13.05
C ARG A 258 -3.21 5.68 14.25
N PRO A 259 -4.27 4.86 14.15
CA PRO A 259 -5.07 4.48 15.30
C PRO A 259 -4.23 3.91 16.44
N LYS A 260 -4.65 4.18 17.67
CA LYS A 260 -4.06 3.60 18.87
C LYS A 260 -4.76 2.30 19.22
N GLU A 261 -4.05 1.42 19.91
CA GLU A 261 -4.57 0.13 20.35
C GLU A 261 -5.73 0.27 21.36
N ASP A 262 -5.81 1.39 22.08
CA ASP A 262 -6.89 1.70 23.02
C ASP A 262 -8.05 2.49 22.38
N ASP A 263 -8.00 2.75 21.07
CA ASP A 263 -9.11 3.38 20.36
C ASP A 263 -10.37 2.49 20.41
N VAL A 264 -11.53 3.14 20.43
CA VAL A 264 -12.83 2.46 20.35
C VAL A 264 -13.55 3.03 19.15
N TYR A 265 -13.91 2.16 18.22
CA TYR A 265 -14.67 2.54 17.03
C TYR A 265 -16.15 2.30 17.27
N THR A 266 -16.99 3.24 16.87
CA THR A 266 -18.43 3.01 16.78
C THR A 266 -18.81 2.73 15.33
N ILE A 267 -19.60 1.68 15.09
CA ILE A 267 -20.17 1.41 13.77
C ILE A 267 -21.68 1.40 13.84
N THR A 268 -22.30 2.05 12.86
CA THR A 268 -23.75 2.02 12.61
C THR A 268 -24.00 1.39 11.26
N ILE A 269 -24.85 0.36 11.20
CA ILE A 269 -25.22 -0.36 9.99
C ILE A 269 -26.73 -0.21 9.77
N LYS A 270 -27.16 0.08 8.54
CA LYS A 270 -28.56 0.21 8.14
C LYS A 270 -28.88 -0.74 6.98
N TRP A 271 -29.96 -1.51 7.11
CA TRP A 271 -30.44 -2.47 6.11
C TRP A 271 -31.94 -2.69 6.28
N ASN A 272 -32.73 -2.91 5.22
CA ASN A 272 -34.17 -3.27 5.32
C ASN A 272 -35.01 -2.43 6.32
N ASP A 273 -34.78 -1.11 6.38
CA ASP A 273 -35.38 -0.19 7.36
C ASP A 273 -35.02 -0.44 8.84
N GLU A 274 -34.09 -1.36 9.10
CA GLU A 274 -33.45 -1.64 10.39
C GLU A 274 -32.12 -0.87 10.50
N GLU A 275 -31.73 -0.61 11.75
CA GLU A 275 -30.48 0.03 12.09
C GLU A 275 -29.91 -0.60 13.37
N GLU A 276 -28.61 -0.80 13.40
CA GLU A 276 -27.90 -1.33 14.56
C GLU A 276 -26.60 -0.57 14.75
N THR A 277 -26.28 -0.24 16.00
CA THR A 277 -25.05 0.45 16.36
C THR A 277 -24.36 -0.28 17.49
N PHE A 278 -23.07 -0.54 17.35
CA PHE A 278 -22.26 -1.16 18.39
C PHE A 278 -20.82 -0.66 18.35
N LYS A 279 -20.10 -0.93 19.44
CA LYS A 279 -18.69 -0.56 19.61
C LYS A 279 -17.80 -1.72 19.17
N MET A 280 -16.64 -1.38 18.63
CA MET A 280 -15.57 -2.28 18.28
C MET A 280 -14.33 -1.89 19.07
N ILE A 281 -13.65 -2.89 19.63
CA ILE A 281 -12.45 -2.73 20.45
C ILE A 281 -11.32 -3.55 19.85
N ASN A 282 -10.08 -3.16 20.13
CA ASN A 282 -8.93 -3.95 19.74
C ASN A 282 -9.00 -5.36 20.36
N VAL A 283 -8.68 -6.39 19.58
CA VAL A 283 -8.67 -7.80 20.02
C VAL A 283 -7.28 -8.42 20.05
N ASP A 284 -6.25 -7.64 19.71
CA ASP A 284 -4.84 -8.04 19.82
C ASP A 284 -4.28 -7.86 21.24
#